data_AF-A0A947E3M7-F1
#
_entry.id   AF-A0A947E3M7-F1
#
_cell.length_a   1.000
_cell.length_b   1.000
_cell.length_c   1.000
_cell.angle_alpha   90.00
_cell.angle_beta   90.00
_cell.angle_gamma   90.00
#
_symmetry.space_group_name_H-M   'P 1'
#
loop_
_entity.id
_entity.type
_entity.pdbx_description
1 polymer ?
#
loop_
_entity_poly.entity_id
_entity_poly.type
_entity_poly.pdbx_seq_one_letter_code
_entity_poly.pdbx_strand_id
1 'polypeptide(L)'
;MPALFVLACLLALNIWMTRRILLAGEQLEKKGLYITMVWIAPFIGALMVHGQVRPYEQQDEPVAPATDTLAEPPPQELSAPGVAPLVLASHMESANGFPLMDWAAVEDWLAAIEDPAARQQARQLSVRAWLLHMREVLGPHFSLQESDDAFVLSSLEGTVATATANYVSKARKGVTRVLGKLAQFPLDQKSIVLVVDDEDWYYHYVGVYYPAEGEFAFSGGMFINAGCPHFVVRRADLTAIEPVIAHELTHSAVHHLQLPLWLDEGLAVNTEHKIAGATRGLHTPHQLHAQHRRFWGEAEIQQFWSGESFSRPDEGNTLSYDLARLMVEQMARTWGQFENFVLNATRADAGATAAQTHLGVDLGAYVCALFEKEPSTAWSPRDRTLELSVGEGSAQSLGPRGRPASS
;
A
#
# COMPACT_ATOMS: atom_id res chain seq x y z
N MET A 1 -14.03 37.77 -31.30
CA MET A 1 -13.98 39.22 -31.00
C MET A 1 -13.66 39.51 -29.53
N PRO A 2 -14.37 38.98 -28.51
CA PRO A 2 -14.08 39.33 -27.11
C PRO A 2 -12.73 38.81 -26.60
N ALA A 3 -12.27 37.62 -27.01
CA ALA A 3 -10.99 37.05 -26.60
C ALA A 3 -9.76 37.86 -27.08
N LEU A 4 -9.80 38.36 -28.32
CA LEU A 4 -8.74 39.20 -28.87
C LEU A 4 -8.63 40.55 -28.13
N PHE A 5 -9.76 41.10 -27.69
CA PHE A 5 -9.79 42.32 -26.90
C PHE A 5 -9.19 42.09 -25.50
N VAL A 6 -9.56 41.00 -24.82
CA VAL A 6 -9.00 40.64 -23.51
C VAL A 6 -7.49 40.41 -23.60
N LEU A 7 -7.01 39.70 -24.63
CA LEU A 7 -5.58 39.51 -24.87
C LEU A 7 -4.84 40.82 -25.13
N ALA A 8 -5.42 41.72 -25.92
CA ALA A 8 -4.85 43.04 -26.17
C ALA A 8 -4.77 43.88 -24.87
N CYS A 9 -5.79 43.83 -24.01
CA CYS A 9 -5.78 44.50 -22.71
C CYS A 9 -4.73 43.94 -21.75
N LEU A 10 -4.57 42.61 -21.67
CA LEU A 10 -3.54 41.96 -20.85
C LEU A 10 -2.13 42.30 -21.34
N LEU A 11 -1.92 42.29 -22.66
CA LEU A 11 -0.64 42.66 -23.26
C LEU A 11 -0.30 44.14 -22.96
N ALA A 12 -1.27 45.04 -23.12
CA ALA A 12 -1.11 46.46 -22.81
C ALA A 12 -0.78 46.68 -21.32
N LEU A 13 -1.44 45.95 -20.42
CA LEU A 13 -1.19 46.00 -18.98
C LEU A 13 0.22 45.50 -18.62
N ASN A 14 0.66 44.38 -19.19
CA ASN A 14 1.99 43.83 -18.95
C ASN A 14 3.10 44.74 -19.47
N ILE A 15 2.90 45.36 -20.64
CA ILE A 15 3.83 46.37 -21.19
C ILE A 15 3.89 47.60 -20.29
N TRP A 16 2.74 48.09 -19.82
CA TRP A 16 2.68 49.25 -18.92
C TRP A 16 3.38 48.98 -17.58
N MET A 17 3.12 47.82 -16.96
CA MET A 17 3.79 47.40 -15.73
C MET A 17 5.29 47.22 -15.90
N THR A 18 5.73 46.61 -17.00
CA THR A 18 7.15 46.45 -17.33
C THR A 18 7.83 47.80 -17.47
N ARG A 19 7.21 48.76 -18.18
CA ARG A 19 7.72 50.13 -18.30
C ARG A 19 7.83 50.81 -16.94
N ARG A 20 6.85 50.62 -16.05
CA ARG A 20 6.87 51.19 -14.70
C ARG A 20 8.01 50.63 -13.85
N ILE A 21 8.29 49.33 -13.94
CA ILE A 21 9.42 48.68 -13.25
C ILE A 21 10.77 49.19 -13.78
N LEU A 22 10.88 49.40 -15.09
CA LEU A 22 12.10 49.95 -15.70
C LEU A 22 12.35 51.40 -15.25
N LEU A 23 11.29 52.20 -15.18
CA LEU A 23 11.35 53.61 -14.74
C LEU A 23 11.63 53.78 -13.23
N ALA A 24 11.40 52.76 -12.41
CA ALA A 24 11.62 52.82 -10.96
C ALA A 24 13.11 52.90 -10.53
N GLY A 25 14.06 52.99 -11.48
CA GLY A 25 15.47 53.27 -11.17
C GLY A 25 16.15 52.19 -10.31
N GLU A 26 17.33 52.45 -9.76
CA GLU A 26 18.13 51.45 -9.00
C GLU A 26 17.50 50.98 -7.69
N GLN A 27 16.34 51.52 -7.30
CA GLN A 27 15.68 51.20 -6.02
C GLN A 27 15.04 49.80 -5.97
N LEU A 28 14.97 49.09 -7.10
CA LEU A 28 14.47 47.72 -7.18
C LEU A 28 15.63 46.75 -7.46
N GLU A 29 16.14 46.10 -6.41
CA GLU A 29 17.33 45.23 -6.49
C GLU A 29 17.16 43.97 -7.35
N LYS A 30 15.97 43.68 -7.89
CA LYS A 30 15.70 42.46 -8.69
C LYS A 30 14.76 42.69 -9.87
N LYS A 31 14.96 43.77 -10.64
CA LYS A 31 14.11 44.12 -11.80
C LYS A 31 13.84 42.96 -12.75
N GLY A 32 14.88 42.17 -13.06
CA GLY A 32 14.76 41.01 -13.94
C GLY A 32 13.69 40.02 -13.44
N LEU A 33 13.72 39.70 -12.15
CA LEU A 33 12.75 38.79 -11.52
C LEU A 33 11.33 39.33 -11.59
N TYR A 34 11.11 40.61 -11.28
CA TYR A 34 9.77 41.20 -11.31
C TYR A 34 9.20 41.29 -12.73
N ILE A 35 10.04 41.61 -13.72
CA ILE A 35 9.63 41.58 -15.13
C ILE A 35 9.25 40.14 -15.50
N THR A 36 10.07 39.14 -15.17
CA THR A 36 9.74 37.73 -15.40
C THR A 36 8.41 37.33 -14.76
N MET A 37 8.12 37.75 -13.52
CA MET A 37 6.85 37.46 -12.86
C MET A 37 5.63 38.10 -13.55
N VAL A 38 5.73 39.35 -14.01
CA VAL A 38 4.65 40.04 -14.74
C VAL A 38 4.23 39.26 -15.99
N TRP A 39 5.20 38.63 -16.68
CA TRP A 39 4.95 37.90 -17.90
C TRP A 39 4.55 36.44 -17.69
N ILE A 40 5.01 35.78 -16.62
CA ILE A 40 4.78 34.35 -16.39
C ILE A 40 3.56 34.09 -15.50
N ALA A 41 3.36 34.88 -14.44
CA ALA A 41 2.31 34.63 -13.44
C ALA A 41 0.89 34.44 -14.03
N PRO A 42 0.45 35.18 -15.05
CA PRO A 42 -0.88 34.98 -15.66
C PRO A 42 -1.07 33.60 -16.31
N PHE A 43 0.03 32.93 -16.67
CA PHE A 43 0.02 31.63 -17.32
C PHE A 43 0.28 30.47 -16.35
N ILE A 44 0.72 30.74 -15.11
CA ILE A 44 0.98 29.69 -14.12
C ILE A 44 -0.29 28.88 -13.85
N GLY A 45 -1.45 29.54 -13.68
CA GLY A 45 -2.72 28.84 -13.49
C GLY A 45 -3.10 27.95 -14.69
N ALA A 46 -2.91 28.44 -15.92
CA ALA A 46 -3.16 27.67 -17.13
C ALA A 46 -2.18 26.50 -17.31
N LEU A 47 -0.91 26.67 -16.91
CA LEU A 47 0.11 25.61 -16.92
C LEU A 47 -0.14 24.57 -15.83
N MET A 48 -0.59 24.98 -14.65
CA MET A 48 -1.00 24.06 -13.58
C MET A 48 -2.23 23.26 -14.00
N VAL A 49 -3.23 23.92 -14.58
CA VAL A 49 -4.40 23.24 -15.16
C VAL A 49 -3.97 22.32 -16.31
N HIS A 50 -3.12 22.75 -17.24
CA HIS A 50 -2.67 21.88 -18.34
C HIS A 50 -1.83 20.69 -17.84
N GLY A 51 -1.04 20.85 -16.77
CA GLY A 51 -0.28 19.78 -16.15
C GLY A 51 -1.14 18.78 -15.36
N GLN A 52 -2.23 19.25 -14.74
CA GLN A 52 -3.16 18.42 -13.96
C GLN A 52 -4.30 17.83 -14.80
N VAL A 53 -4.67 18.46 -15.92
CA VAL A 53 -5.72 17.99 -16.84
C VAL A 53 -5.19 16.93 -17.80
N ARG A 54 -3.90 16.92 -18.15
CA ARG A 54 -3.33 15.91 -19.06
C ARG A 54 -3.49 14.45 -18.57
N PRO A 55 -3.29 14.14 -17.27
CA PRO A 55 -3.62 12.83 -16.72
C PRO A 55 -5.12 12.49 -16.82
N TYR A 56 -6.01 13.49 -16.66
CA TYR A 56 -7.46 13.32 -16.77
C TYR A 56 -7.94 13.16 -18.23
N GLU A 57 -7.38 13.91 -19.18
CA GLU A 57 -7.67 13.76 -20.62
C GLU A 57 -7.18 12.41 -21.17
N GLN A 58 -6.16 11.81 -20.57
CA GLN A 58 -5.75 10.42 -20.88
C GLN A 58 -6.58 9.36 -20.15
N GLN A 59 -7.34 9.73 -19.11
CA GLN A 59 -8.33 8.85 -18.45
C GLN A 59 -9.68 8.84 -19.20
N ASP A 60 -10.02 9.92 -19.89
CA ASP A 60 -11.30 10.11 -20.60
C ASP A 60 -11.28 9.75 -22.10
N GLU A 61 -10.16 9.24 -22.66
CA GLU A 61 -10.27 8.60 -23.97
C GLU A 61 -11.17 7.36 -23.82
N PRO A 62 -12.33 7.30 -24.51
CA PRO A 62 -13.16 6.12 -24.48
C PRO A 62 -12.32 4.96 -25.00
N VAL A 63 -11.93 4.05 -24.11
CA VAL A 63 -11.30 2.78 -24.46
C VAL A 63 -12.24 2.15 -25.47
N ALA A 64 -11.80 2.09 -26.72
CA ALA A 64 -12.53 1.36 -27.75
C ALA A 64 -12.81 -0.04 -27.19
N PRO A 65 -14.06 -0.52 -27.23
CA PRO A 65 -14.39 -1.80 -26.62
C PRO A 65 -13.43 -2.84 -27.17
N ALA A 66 -12.66 -3.45 -26.25
CA ALA A 66 -11.79 -4.56 -26.58
C ALA A 66 -12.64 -5.56 -27.36
N THR A 67 -12.16 -5.88 -28.56
CA THR A 67 -12.93 -6.63 -29.55
C THR A 67 -13.13 -8.05 -29.06
N ASP A 68 -14.28 -8.29 -28.44
CA ASP A 68 -15.09 -9.52 -28.43
C ASP A 68 -14.31 -10.85 -28.59
N THR A 69 -13.36 -11.11 -27.68
CA THR A 69 -13.15 -12.49 -27.25
C THR A 69 -14.29 -12.82 -26.32
N LEU A 70 -15.20 -13.72 -26.73
CA LEU A 70 -16.28 -14.26 -25.90
C LEU A 70 -15.74 -14.56 -24.50
N ALA A 71 -16.01 -13.65 -23.57
CA ALA A 71 -15.44 -13.71 -22.25
C ALA A 71 -16.02 -14.95 -21.57
N GLU A 72 -15.15 -15.85 -21.11
CA GLU A 72 -15.58 -17.09 -20.45
C GLU A 72 -16.52 -16.75 -19.29
N PRO A 73 -17.74 -17.30 -19.24
CA PRO A 73 -18.68 -17.01 -18.16
C PRO A 73 -18.15 -17.58 -16.83
N PRO A 74 -18.46 -16.94 -15.69
CA PRO A 74 -18.07 -17.48 -14.40
C PRO A 74 -18.77 -18.82 -14.15
N PRO A 75 -18.05 -19.82 -13.61
CA PRO A 75 -18.65 -21.10 -13.27
C PRO A 75 -19.66 -20.93 -12.13
N GLN A 76 -20.67 -21.79 -12.10
CA GLN A 76 -21.67 -21.82 -11.02
C GLN A 76 -21.29 -22.81 -9.91
N GLU A 77 -20.47 -23.80 -10.24
CA GLU A 77 -19.97 -24.81 -9.32
C GLU A 77 -18.52 -25.17 -9.62
N LEU A 78 -17.79 -25.62 -8.60
CA LEU A 78 -16.45 -26.19 -8.73
C LEU A 78 -16.52 -27.69 -8.52
N SER A 79 -15.84 -28.44 -9.38
CA SER A 79 -15.78 -29.89 -9.31
C SER A 79 -14.34 -30.35 -9.10
N ALA A 80 -14.15 -31.36 -8.24
CA ALA A 80 -12.88 -32.03 -8.03
C ALA A 80 -13.09 -33.54 -7.79
N PRO A 81 -12.10 -34.39 -8.09
CA PRO A 81 -12.21 -35.83 -7.88
C PRO A 81 -12.46 -36.20 -6.42
N GLY A 82 -13.40 -37.12 -6.19
CA GLY A 82 -13.63 -37.72 -4.86
C GLY A 82 -14.42 -36.86 -3.87
N VAL A 83 -14.85 -35.65 -4.25
CA VAL A 83 -15.64 -34.74 -3.41
C VAL A 83 -16.90 -34.26 -4.12
N ALA A 84 -17.91 -33.89 -3.36
CA ALA A 84 -19.10 -33.26 -3.92
C ALA A 84 -18.74 -31.88 -4.53
N PRO A 85 -19.40 -31.45 -5.63
CA PRO A 85 -19.18 -30.12 -6.18
C PRO A 85 -19.49 -29.00 -5.17
N LEU A 86 -18.67 -27.94 -5.18
CA LEU A 86 -18.91 -26.74 -4.38
C LEU A 86 -19.77 -25.76 -5.19
N VAL A 87 -21.00 -25.51 -4.74
CA VAL A 87 -21.92 -24.57 -5.40
C VAL A 87 -21.56 -23.14 -5.00
N LEU A 88 -21.05 -22.34 -5.93
CA LEU A 88 -20.45 -21.04 -5.61
C LEU A 88 -21.45 -20.02 -5.09
N ALA A 89 -22.68 -20.00 -5.61
CA ALA A 89 -23.72 -19.08 -5.15
C ALA A 89 -24.09 -19.26 -3.66
N SER A 90 -23.81 -20.43 -3.07
CA SER A 90 -24.04 -20.69 -1.64
C SER A 90 -22.88 -20.26 -0.75
N HIS A 91 -21.72 -19.95 -1.34
CA HIS A 91 -20.47 -19.62 -0.66
C HIS A 91 -19.90 -18.28 -1.16
N MET A 92 -20.73 -17.45 -1.77
CA MET A 92 -20.35 -16.14 -2.28
C MET A 92 -21.38 -15.12 -1.86
N GLU A 93 -20.96 -14.17 -1.03
CA GLU A 93 -21.80 -13.07 -0.57
C GLU A 93 -21.51 -11.80 -1.36
N SER A 94 -22.49 -10.90 -1.47
CA SER A 94 -22.27 -9.57 -2.04
C SER A 94 -22.01 -8.58 -0.91
N ALA A 95 -20.80 -8.01 -0.87
CA ALA A 95 -20.43 -6.96 0.07
C ALA A 95 -19.94 -5.74 -0.71
N ASN A 96 -20.58 -4.58 -0.46
CA ASN A 96 -20.38 -3.36 -1.27
C ASN A 96 -20.46 -3.63 -2.78
N GLY A 97 -21.42 -4.47 -3.18
CA GLY A 97 -21.58 -4.85 -4.59
C GLY A 97 -20.54 -5.86 -5.10
N PHE A 98 -19.45 -6.13 -4.40
CA PHE A 98 -18.43 -7.11 -4.82
C PHE A 98 -18.75 -8.53 -4.34
N PRO A 99 -18.43 -9.56 -5.15
CA PRO A 99 -18.51 -10.94 -4.72
C PRO A 99 -17.35 -11.28 -3.77
N LEU A 100 -17.68 -11.57 -2.51
CA LEU A 100 -16.76 -12.15 -1.56
C LEU A 100 -16.96 -13.65 -1.48
N MET A 101 -15.90 -14.40 -1.71
CA MET A 101 -15.90 -15.85 -1.51
C MET A 101 -15.72 -16.17 -0.02
N ASP A 102 -16.49 -17.12 0.49
CA ASP A 102 -16.23 -17.76 1.78
C ASP A 102 -15.03 -18.71 1.64
N TRP A 103 -13.84 -18.15 1.85
CA TRP A 103 -12.60 -18.90 1.74
C TRP A 103 -12.48 -20.00 2.80
N ALA A 104 -13.14 -19.89 3.96
CA ALA A 104 -13.15 -20.98 4.94
C ALA A 104 -13.89 -22.20 4.40
N ALA A 105 -15.06 -22.01 3.80
CA ALA A 105 -15.78 -23.11 3.14
C ALA A 105 -15.00 -23.70 1.95
N VAL A 106 -14.28 -22.86 1.19
CA VAL A 106 -13.38 -23.35 0.13
C VAL A 106 -12.25 -24.18 0.71
N GLU A 107 -11.60 -23.75 1.79
CA GLU A 107 -10.54 -24.51 2.46
C GLU A 107 -11.03 -25.87 2.98
N ASP A 108 -12.21 -25.91 3.59
CA ASP A 108 -12.84 -27.16 4.05
C ASP A 108 -13.12 -28.12 2.88
N TRP A 109 -13.61 -27.59 1.76
CA TRP A 109 -13.83 -28.36 0.54
C TRP A 109 -12.52 -28.87 -0.06
N LEU A 110 -11.47 -28.04 -0.10
CA LEU A 110 -10.14 -28.43 -0.57
C LEU A 110 -9.51 -29.51 0.32
N ALA A 111 -9.70 -29.41 1.64
CA ALA A 111 -9.18 -30.39 2.60
C ALA A 111 -9.78 -31.79 2.40
N ALA A 112 -11.00 -31.89 1.85
CA ALA A 112 -11.64 -33.15 1.52
C ALA A 112 -11.09 -33.84 0.26
N ILE A 113 -10.32 -33.14 -0.58
CA ILE A 113 -9.71 -33.71 -1.79
C ILE A 113 -8.44 -34.47 -1.39
N GLU A 114 -8.40 -35.80 -1.57
CA GLU A 114 -7.27 -36.63 -1.12
C GLU A 114 -5.98 -36.39 -1.91
N ASP A 115 -6.07 -36.31 -3.24
CA ASP A 115 -4.91 -36.15 -4.13
C ASP A 115 -4.34 -34.71 -4.04
N PRO A 116 -3.08 -34.52 -3.63
CA PRO A 116 -2.47 -33.19 -3.52
C PRO A 116 -2.46 -32.42 -4.84
N ALA A 117 -2.26 -33.09 -5.98
CA ALA A 117 -2.23 -32.43 -7.29
C ALA A 117 -3.63 -31.94 -7.70
N ALA A 118 -4.67 -32.77 -7.53
CA ALA A 118 -6.05 -32.36 -7.72
C ALA A 118 -6.47 -31.24 -6.76
N ARG A 119 -6.04 -31.29 -5.49
CA ARG A 119 -6.30 -30.24 -4.50
C ARG A 119 -5.68 -28.91 -4.92
N GLN A 120 -4.43 -28.93 -5.39
CA GLN A 120 -3.75 -27.75 -5.93
C GLN A 120 -4.50 -27.16 -7.12
N GLN A 121 -4.89 -28.01 -8.09
CA GLN A 121 -5.66 -27.56 -9.25
C GLN A 121 -7.02 -26.97 -8.84
N ALA A 122 -7.71 -27.61 -7.90
CA ALA A 122 -8.99 -27.14 -7.37
C ALA A 122 -8.86 -25.77 -6.66
N ARG A 123 -7.76 -25.53 -5.94
CA ARG A 123 -7.45 -24.21 -5.35
C ARG A 123 -7.32 -23.15 -6.43
N GLN A 124 -6.55 -23.40 -7.48
CA GLN A 124 -6.39 -22.45 -8.59
C GLN A 124 -7.72 -22.18 -9.31
N LEU A 125 -8.54 -23.21 -9.51
CA LEU A 125 -9.88 -23.07 -10.08
C LEU A 125 -10.80 -22.23 -9.18
N SER A 126 -10.70 -22.37 -7.86
CA SER A 126 -11.49 -21.59 -6.90
C SER A 126 -11.16 -20.10 -6.97
N VAL A 127 -9.86 -19.77 -7.01
CA VAL A 127 -9.39 -18.39 -7.20
C VAL A 127 -9.85 -17.83 -8.53
N ARG A 128 -9.65 -18.58 -9.61
CA ARG A 128 -10.04 -18.16 -10.96
C ARG A 128 -11.56 -17.93 -11.06
N ALA A 129 -12.36 -18.80 -10.48
CA ALA A 129 -13.81 -18.66 -10.46
C ALA A 129 -14.24 -17.39 -9.72
N TRP A 130 -13.67 -17.12 -8.55
CA TRP A 130 -13.90 -15.86 -7.83
C TRP A 130 -13.58 -14.63 -8.70
N LEU A 131 -12.43 -14.63 -9.39
CA LEU A 131 -12.03 -13.53 -10.26
C LEU A 131 -12.95 -13.35 -11.48
N LEU A 132 -13.52 -14.43 -12.02
CA LEU A 132 -14.51 -14.34 -13.10
C LEU A 132 -15.83 -13.74 -12.62
N HIS A 133 -16.27 -14.06 -11.39
CA HIS A 133 -17.42 -13.41 -10.76
C HIS A 133 -17.14 -11.93 -10.47
N MET A 134 -15.94 -11.61 -9.95
CA MET A 134 -15.49 -10.22 -9.77
C MET A 134 -15.53 -9.44 -11.09
N ARG A 135 -15.06 -10.03 -12.19
CA ARG A 135 -15.08 -9.41 -13.53
C ARG A 135 -16.51 -9.08 -13.97
N GLU A 136 -17.49 -9.96 -13.75
CA GLU A 136 -18.88 -9.68 -14.12
C GLU A 136 -19.46 -8.47 -13.39
N VAL A 137 -19.13 -8.31 -12.10
CA VAL A 137 -19.57 -7.16 -11.30
C VAL A 137 -18.86 -5.87 -11.72
N LEU A 138 -17.55 -5.94 -12.01
CA LEU A 138 -16.75 -4.79 -12.42
C LEU A 138 -17.11 -4.30 -13.84
N GLY A 139 -17.65 -5.17 -14.68
CA GLY A 139 -18.20 -4.83 -15.99
C GLY A 139 -17.38 -5.36 -17.17
N PRO A 140 -17.90 -5.24 -18.39
CA PRO A 140 -17.37 -5.89 -19.59
C PRO A 140 -16.02 -5.34 -20.07
N HIS A 141 -15.60 -4.16 -19.57
CA HIS A 141 -14.30 -3.58 -19.87
C HIS A 141 -13.17 -4.18 -19.03
N PHE A 142 -13.48 -4.93 -17.97
CA PHE A 142 -12.51 -5.70 -17.22
C PHE A 142 -12.21 -7.04 -17.88
N SER A 143 -10.93 -7.42 -17.87
CA SER A 143 -10.45 -8.69 -18.36
C SER A 143 -9.55 -9.37 -17.32
N LEU A 144 -9.56 -10.70 -17.32
CA LEU A 144 -8.68 -11.52 -16.49
C LEU A 144 -7.53 -12.02 -17.35
N GLN A 145 -6.33 -11.48 -17.12
CA GLN A 145 -5.09 -11.97 -17.68
C GLN A 145 -4.47 -12.99 -16.74
N GLU A 146 -4.09 -14.14 -17.28
CA GLU A 146 -3.46 -15.23 -16.53
C GLU A 146 -2.05 -15.51 -17.08
N SER A 147 -1.11 -15.79 -16.18
CA SER A 147 0.24 -16.29 -16.45
C SER A 147 0.57 -17.42 -15.47
N ASP A 148 1.75 -18.04 -15.57
CA ASP A 148 2.14 -19.12 -14.65
C ASP A 148 2.22 -18.66 -13.19
N ASP A 149 2.62 -17.42 -12.94
CA ASP A 149 2.87 -16.88 -11.60
C ASP A 149 1.82 -15.85 -11.14
N ALA A 150 0.88 -15.43 -12.01
CA ALA A 150 -0.02 -14.32 -11.70
C ALA A 150 -1.41 -14.40 -12.36
N PHE A 151 -2.40 -13.90 -11.63
CA PHE A 151 -3.69 -13.43 -12.13
C PHE A 151 -3.74 -11.91 -12.07
N VAL A 152 -4.15 -11.25 -13.16
CA VAL A 152 -4.36 -9.80 -13.23
C VAL A 152 -5.77 -9.53 -13.73
N LEU A 153 -6.64 -9.05 -12.84
CA LEU A 153 -7.98 -8.58 -13.20
C LEU A 153 -7.95 -7.06 -13.34
N SER A 154 -8.21 -6.56 -14.55
CA SER A 154 -8.04 -5.13 -14.85
C SER A 154 -8.80 -4.67 -16.08
N SER A 155 -8.99 -3.36 -16.21
CA SER A 155 -9.42 -2.67 -17.44
C SER A 155 -8.25 -2.30 -18.38
N LEU A 156 -7.04 -2.81 -18.11
CA LEU A 156 -5.86 -2.49 -18.90
C LEU A 156 -5.98 -3.08 -20.31
N GLU A 157 -5.38 -2.41 -21.30
CA GLU A 157 -5.24 -2.97 -22.64
C GLU A 157 -4.49 -4.31 -22.57
N GLY A 158 -4.85 -5.29 -23.39
CA GLY A 158 -4.30 -6.66 -23.30
C GLY A 158 -2.77 -6.74 -23.33
N THR A 159 -2.10 -5.87 -24.09
CA THR A 159 -0.63 -5.78 -24.12
C THR A 159 -0.06 -5.30 -22.78
N VAL A 160 -0.70 -4.31 -22.17
CA VAL A 160 -0.35 -3.76 -20.85
C VAL A 160 -0.68 -4.76 -19.74
N ALA A 161 -1.84 -5.41 -19.77
CA ALA A 161 -2.20 -6.47 -18.81
C ALA A 161 -1.20 -7.63 -18.84
N THR A 162 -0.76 -8.04 -20.04
CA THR A 162 0.30 -9.05 -20.22
C THR A 162 1.63 -8.57 -19.66
N ALA A 163 2.01 -7.31 -19.91
CA ALA A 163 3.22 -6.71 -19.33
C ALA A 163 3.17 -6.68 -17.80
N THR A 164 2.03 -6.32 -17.21
CA THR A 164 1.80 -6.34 -15.76
C THR A 164 1.96 -7.76 -15.20
N ALA A 165 1.35 -8.78 -15.80
CA ALA A 165 1.49 -10.17 -15.34
C ALA A 165 2.95 -10.67 -15.41
N ASN A 166 3.67 -10.32 -16.48
CA ASN A 166 5.10 -10.61 -16.62
C ASN A 166 5.94 -9.87 -15.56
N TYR A 167 5.58 -8.62 -15.26
CA TYR A 167 6.24 -7.85 -14.21
C TYR A 167 6.02 -8.48 -12.83
N VAL A 168 4.80 -8.90 -12.48
CA VAL A 168 4.52 -9.62 -11.22
C VAL A 168 5.42 -10.85 -11.09
N SER A 169 5.54 -11.64 -12.16
CA SER A 169 6.41 -12.82 -12.20
C SER A 169 7.89 -12.46 -11.96
N LYS A 170 8.37 -11.38 -12.59
CA LYS A 170 9.73 -10.85 -12.41
C LYS A 170 9.95 -10.31 -10.99
N ALA A 171 8.98 -9.58 -10.45
CA ALA A 171 9.02 -8.98 -9.13
C ALA A 171 9.03 -10.06 -8.04
N ARG A 172 8.22 -11.13 -8.13
CA ARG A 172 8.28 -12.30 -7.23
C ARG A 172 9.68 -12.89 -7.14
N LYS A 173 10.35 -13.08 -8.28
CA LYS A 173 11.74 -13.56 -8.34
C LYS A 173 12.72 -12.55 -7.73
N GLY A 174 12.47 -11.26 -7.93
CA GLY A 174 13.21 -10.16 -7.31
C GLY A 174 13.09 -10.18 -5.79
N VAL A 175 11.87 -10.22 -5.26
CA VAL A 175 11.56 -10.28 -3.82
C VAL A 175 12.23 -11.49 -3.19
N THR A 176 12.07 -12.67 -3.79
CA THR A 176 12.71 -13.92 -3.33
C THR A 176 14.23 -13.78 -3.26
N ARG A 177 14.85 -13.12 -4.26
CA ARG A 177 16.30 -12.88 -4.28
C ARG A 177 16.74 -11.88 -3.21
N VAL A 178 15.97 -10.81 -3.00
CA VAL A 178 16.29 -9.74 -2.04
C VAL A 178 16.16 -10.24 -0.60
N LEU A 179 15.10 -10.99 -0.32
CA LEU A 179 14.73 -11.43 1.03
C LEU A 179 15.25 -12.83 1.39
N GLY A 180 15.75 -13.59 0.42
CA GLY A 180 16.32 -14.91 0.66
C GLY A 180 15.33 -15.83 1.38
N LYS A 181 15.71 -16.32 2.56
CA LYS A 181 14.88 -17.26 3.34
C LYS A 181 13.69 -16.62 4.02
N LEU A 182 13.65 -15.28 4.10
CA LEU A 182 12.51 -14.57 4.68
C LEU A 182 11.30 -14.57 3.74
N ALA A 183 11.51 -14.72 2.44
CA ALA A 183 10.42 -14.76 1.47
C ALA A 183 9.84 -16.16 1.33
N GLN A 184 8.52 -16.27 1.47
CA GLN A 184 7.76 -17.46 1.12
C GLN A 184 6.63 -17.09 0.16
N PHE A 185 6.73 -17.61 -1.06
CA PHE A 185 5.61 -17.72 -1.97
C PHE A 185 5.27 -19.20 -2.11
N PRO A 186 4.03 -19.64 -1.87
CA PRO A 186 3.65 -21.01 -2.17
C PRO A 186 3.89 -21.28 -3.67
N LEU A 187 4.67 -22.32 -3.98
CA LEU A 187 5.14 -22.65 -5.34
C LEU A 187 3.99 -22.87 -6.33
N ASP A 188 2.82 -23.20 -5.79
CA ASP A 188 1.60 -23.53 -6.50
C ASP A 188 0.55 -22.40 -6.51
N GLN A 189 0.85 -21.26 -5.89
CA GLN A 189 -0.07 -20.13 -5.80
C GLN A 189 0.42 -18.95 -6.64
N LYS A 190 -0.48 -18.51 -7.52
CA LYS A 190 -0.33 -17.31 -8.33
C LYS A 190 -0.57 -16.08 -7.46
N SER A 191 0.20 -15.02 -7.68
CA SER A 191 -0.12 -13.72 -7.12
C SER A 191 -1.33 -13.13 -7.82
N ILE A 192 -2.23 -12.50 -7.06
CA ILE A 192 -3.46 -11.92 -7.60
C ILE A 192 -3.34 -10.40 -7.53
N VAL A 193 -3.55 -9.74 -8.67
CA VAL A 193 -3.53 -8.28 -8.80
C VAL A 193 -4.89 -7.81 -9.30
N LEU A 194 -5.53 -6.94 -8.52
CA LEU A 194 -6.71 -6.21 -8.95
C LEU A 194 -6.27 -4.79 -9.33
N VAL A 195 -6.41 -4.40 -10.60
CA VAL A 195 -6.14 -3.03 -11.04
C VAL A 195 -7.47 -2.34 -11.30
N VAL A 196 -7.91 -1.52 -10.35
CA VAL A 196 -9.20 -0.81 -10.42
C VAL A 196 -9.04 0.55 -11.10
N ASP A 197 -10.11 1.04 -11.74
CA ASP A 197 -10.04 2.22 -12.60
C ASP A 197 -9.71 3.52 -11.86
N ASP A 198 -10.30 3.70 -10.68
CA ASP A 198 -10.21 4.95 -9.93
C ASP A 198 -10.17 4.73 -8.41
N GLU A 199 -10.05 5.84 -7.68
CA GLU A 199 -9.93 5.89 -6.24
C GLU A 199 -11.23 5.54 -5.51
N ASP A 200 -12.38 5.79 -6.13
CA ASP A 200 -13.69 5.43 -5.54
C ASP A 200 -13.84 3.90 -5.53
N TRP A 201 -13.55 3.22 -6.64
CA TRP A 201 -13.54 1.76 -6.71
C TRP A 201 -12.52 1.15 -5.75
N TYR A 202 -11.34 1.77 -5.63
CA TYR A 202 -10.30 1.36 -4.70
C TYR A 202 -10.80 1.36 -3.25
N TYR A 203 -11.29 2.50 -2.75
CA TYR A 203 -11.77 2.57 -1.36
C TYR A 203 -13.06 1.77 -1.15
N HIS A 204 -13.92 1.67 -2.16
CA HIS A 204 -15.13 0.85 -2.07
C HIS A 204 -14.78 -0.62 -1.83
N TYR A 205 -13.76 -1.13 -2.52
CA TYR A 205 -13.25 -2.48 -2.36
C TYR A 205 -12.51 -2.69 -1.04
N VAL A 206 -11.55 -1.81 -0.71
CA VAL A 206 -10.75 -1.91 0.53
C VAL A 206 -11.65 -1.80 1.77
N GLY A 207 -12.66 -0.93 1.74
CA GLY A 207 -13.61 -0.74 2.84
C GLY A 207 -14.44 -1.98 3.17
N VAL A 208 -14.51 -2.97 2.28
CA VAL A 208 -15.14 -4.27 2.58
C VAL A 208 -14.36 -5.02 3.66
N TYR A 209 -13.03 -4.96 3.63
CA TYR A 209 -12.16 -5.71 4.53
C TYR A 209 -11.80 -4.93 5.80
N TYR A 210 -11.83 -3.60 5.72
CA TYR A 210 -11.43 -2.70 6.81
C TYR A 210 -12.50 -1.63 7.08
N PRO A 211 -13.72 -2.00 7.48
CA PRO A 211 -14.84 -1.06 7.64
C PRO A 211 -14.67 -0.09 8.82
N ALA A 212 -13.75 -0.36 9.75
CA ALA A 212 -13.52 0.41 10.96
C ALA A 212 -12.31 1.36 10.88
N GLU A 213 -11.46 1.25 9.86
CA GLU A 213 -10.29 2.10 9.68
C GLU A 213 -10.64 3.28 8.76
N GLY A 214 -10.90 4.43 9.39
CA GLY A 214 -11.23 5.67 8.70
C GLY A 214 -9.99 6.32 8.08
N GLU A 215 -10.12 6.75 6.83
CA GLU A 215 -9.09 7.41 6.01
C GLU A 215 -7.81 6.57 5.79
N PHE A 216 -7.84 5.67 4.80
CA PHE A 216 -6.63 5.07 4.24
C PHE A 216 -5.81 6.18 3.58
N ALA A 217 -4.85 6.73 4.30
CA ALA A 217 -4.01 7.81 3.79
C ALA A 217 -3.22 7.33 2.55
N PHE A 218 -3.65 7.76 1.36
CA PHE A 218 -2.88 7.84 0.11
C PHE A 218 -2.04 6.60 -0.28
N SER A 219 -2.48 5.38 0.05
CA SER A 219 -1.74 4.18 -0.34
C SER A 219 -1.89 3.94 -1.85
N GLY A 220 -0.77 3.78 -2.57
CA GLY A 220 -0.78 3.47 -4.01
C GLY A 220 -1.34 2.08 -4.34
N GLY A 221 -1.43 1.20 -3.33
CA GLY A 221 -2.00 -0.13 -3.35
C GLY A 221 -2.19 -0.67 -1.93
N MET A 222 -2.79 -1.85 -1.82
CA MET A 222 -3.01 -2.54 -0.54
C MET A 222 -2.98 -4.05 -0.70
N PHE A 223 -2.20 -4.72 0.15
CA PHE A 223 -2.22 -6.16 0.34
C PHE A 223 -3.35 -6.57 1.28
N ILE A 224 -4.16 -7.53 0.85
CA ILE A 224 -5.30 -8.07 1.57
C ILE A 224 -5.10 -9.57 1.74
N ASN A 225 -5.19 -10.06 2.97
CA ASN A 225 -5.23 -11.48 3.26
C ASN A 225 -6.43 -11.84 4.14
N ALA A 226 -7.57 -12.04 3.50
CA ALA A 226 -8.80 -12.52 4.11
C ALA A 226 -9.14 -13.95 3.63
N GLY A 227 -8.15 -14.84 3.68
CA GLY A 227 -8.27 -16.24 3.21
C GLY A 227 -7.75 -16.47 1.79
N CYS A 228 -7.69 -15.41 0.97
CA CYS A 228 -7.05 -15.43 -0.35
C CYS A 228 -6.13 -14.20 -0.48
N PRO A 229 -4.81 -14.36 -0.32
CA PRO A 229 -3.85 -13.27 -0.46
C PRO A 229 -3.90 -12.65 -1.87
N HIS A 230 -4.24 -11.37 -1.93
CA HIS A 230 -4.26 -10.58 -3.15
C HIS A 230 -3.87 -9.14 -2.84
N PHE A 231 -3.59 -8.35 -3.87
CA PHE A 231 -3.42 -6.93 -3.68
C PHE A 231 -4.18 -6.14 -4.74
N VAL A 232 -4.66 -4.98 -4.32
CA VAL A 232 -5.40 -4.03 -5.15
C VAL A 232 -4.55 -2.80 -5.38
N VAL A 233 -4.52 -2.31 -6.62
CA VAL A 233 -3.81 -1.11 -7.02
C VAL A 233 -4.73 -0.24 -7.88
N ARG A 234 -4.57 1.08 -7.78
CA ARG A 234 -5.27 2.00 -8.68
C ARG A 234 -4.58 2.01 -10.04
N ARG A 235 -5.38 2.10 -11.11
CA ARG A 235 -4.89 2.28 -12.47
C ARG A 235 -4.04 3.54 -12.56
N ALA A 236 -2.86 3.35 -13.10
CA ALA A 236 -1.88 4.37 -13.43
C ALA A 236 -0.99 3.83 -14.57
N ASP A 237 -0.05 4.63 -15.02
CA ASP A 237 1.02 4.20 -15.90
C ASP A 237 1.86 3.09 -15.24
N LEU A 238 2.39 2.15 -16.05
CA LEU A 238 3.16 1.00 -15.53
C LEU A 238 4.32 1.44 -14.62
N THR A 239 4.98 2.54 -14.95
CA THR A 239 6.07 3.11 -14.15
C THR A 239 5.65 3.53 -12.74
N ALA A 240 4.37 3.85 -12.52
CA ALA A 240 3.80 4.15 -11.22
C ALA A 240 3.29 2.90 -10.49
N ILE A 241 2.76 1.90 -11.22
CA ILE A 241 2.23 0.67 -10.63
C ILE A 241 3.36 -0.31 -10.23
N GLU A 242 4.42 -0.41 -11.02
CA GLU A 242 5.50 -1.39 -10.82
C GLU A 242 6.17 -1.33 -9.43
N PRO A 243 6.50 -0.15 -8.86
CA PRO A 243 6.98 -0.04 -7.49
C PRO A 243 5.96 -0.57 -6.48
N VAL A 244 4.69 -0.19 -6.61
CA VAL A 244 3.61 -0.65 -5.73
C VAL A 244 3.47 -2.17 -5.77
N ILE A 245 3.50 -2.79 -6.95
CA ILE A 245 3.48 -4.26 -7.07
C ILE A 245 4.64 -4.90 -6.30
N ALA A 246 5.86 -4.35 -6.40
CA ALA A 246 7.01 -4.89 -5.67
C ALA A 246 6.86 -4.73 -4.15
N HIS A 247 6.26 -3.62 -3.72
CA HIS A 247 5.89 -3.34 -2.33
C HIS A 247 4.90 -4.39 -1.80
N GLU A 248 3.74 -4.54 -2.44
CA GLU A 248 2.69 -5.46 -2.00
C GLU A 248 3.12 -6.93 -2.05
N LEU A 249 3.92 -7.31 -3.05
CA LEU A 249 4.52 -8.64 -3.12
C LEU A 249 5.46 -8.93 -1.95
N THR A 250 6.08 -7.91 -1.38
CA THR A 250 6.92 -8.07 -0.20
C THR A 250 6.08 -8.46 1.01
N HIS A 251 4.99 -7.74 1.28
CA HIS A 251 4.03 -8.12 2.34
C HIS A 251 3.52 -9.54 2.15
N SER A 252 3.13 -9.90 0.92
CA SER A 252 2.70 -11.26 0.60
C SER A 252 3.78 -12.31 0.93
N ALA A 253 5.05 -12.02 0.63
CA ALA A 253 6.16 -12.94 0.86
C ALA A 253 6.48 -13.15 2.35
N VAL A 254 6.30 -12.11 3.19
CA VAL A 254 6.68 -12.14 4.61
C VAL A 254 5.48 -12.28 5.55
N HIS A 255 4.25 -12.33 5.03
CA HIS A 255 3.03 -12.39 5.83
C HIS A 255 3.02 -13.52 6.87
N HIS A 256 3.60 -14.67 6.53
CA HIS A 256 3.70 -15.83 7.42
C HIS A 256 4.50 -15.56 8.72
N LEU A 257 5.32 -14.49 8.76
CA LEU A 257 6.12 -14.11 9.91
C LEU A 257 5.37 -13.23 10.92
N GLN A 258 4.21 -12.65 10.55
CA GLN A 258 3.40 -11.78 11.42
C GLN A 258 4.23 -10.67 12.10
N LEU A 259 5.02 -9.95 11.31
CA LEU A 259 5.99 -8.95 11.78
C LEU A 259 5.31 -7.73 12.42
N PRO A 260 6.03 -7.00 13.30
CA PRO A 260 5.69 -5.61 13.66
C PRO A 260 5.53 -4.75 12.40
N LEU A 261 4.56 -3.85 12.39
CA LEU A 261 4.23 -3.03 11.21
C LEU A 261 5.46 -2.27 10.69
N TRP A 262 6.23 -1.62 11.57
CA TRP A 262 7.42 -0.88 11.15
C TRP A 262 8.46 -1.74 10.42
N LEU A 263 8.57 -3.02 10.80
CA LEU A 263 9.53 -3.94 10.19
C LEU A 263 9.00 -4.47 8.86
N ASP A 264 7.71 -4.76 8.78
CA ASP A 264 7.02 -5.17 7.55
C ASP A 264 7.13 -4.07 6.48
N GLU A 265 6.74 -2.84 6.82
CA GLU A 265 6.86 -1.66 5.94
C GLU A 265 8.30 -1.36 5.56
N GLY A 266 9.22 -1.46 6.54
CA GLY A 266 10.64 -1.25 6.27
C GLY A 266 11.21 -2.25 5.27
N LEU A 267 10.79 -3.52 5.32
CA LEU A 267 11.15 -4.53 4.34
C LEU A 267 10.53 -4.25 2.97
N ALA A 268 9.25 -3.85 2.94
CA ALA A 268 8.53 -3.54 1.71
C ALA A 268 9.17 -2.36 0.95
N VAL A 269 9.37 -1.22 1.62
CA VAL A 269 9.99 -0.02 1.01
C VAL A 269 11.42 -0.30 0.53
N ASN A 270 12.22 -1.03 1.31
CA ASN A 270 13.59 -1.38 0.88
C ASN A 270 13.61 -2.35 -0.30
N THR A 271 12.67 -3.29 -0.34
CA THR A 271 12.59 -4.28 -1.43
C THR A 271 12.08 -3.62 -2.71
N GLU A 272 11.06 -2.77 -2.61
CA GLU A 272 10.61 -1.87 -3.67
C GLU A 272 11.79 -1.10 -4.28
N HIS A 273 12.55 -0.38 -3.46
CA HIS A 273 13.70 0.41 -3.91
C HIS A 273 14.76 -0.44 -4.63
N LYS A 274 14.97 -1.68 -4.19
CA LYS A 274 15.94 -2.60 -4.83
C LYS A 274 15.45 -3.15 -6.17
N ILE A 275 14.14 -3.30 -6.36
CA ILE A 275 13.54 -3.93 -7.54
C ILE A 275 13.16 -2.88 -8.60
N ALA A 276 12.42 -1.85 -8.20
CA ALA A 276 11.89 -0.82 -9.08
C ALA A 276 12.80 0.44 -9.14
N GLY A 277 13.74 0.55 -8.20
CA GLY A 277 14.58 1.75 -8.03
C GLY A 277 13.99 2.70 -6.99
N ALA A 278 14.83 3.56 -6.43
CA ALA A 278 14.38 4.57 -5.48
C ALA A 278 13.66 5.72 -6.21
N THR A 279 12.41 5.98 -5.83
CA THR A 279 11.65 7.12 -6.34
C THR A 279 12.31 8.42 -5.86
N ARG A 280 12.40 9.43 -6.73
CA ARG A 280 12.90 10.75 -6.33
C ARG A 280 11.87 11.43 -5.43
N GLY A 281 12.13 11.41 -4.12
CA GLY A 281 11.28 12.07 -3.14
C GLY A 281 11.24 13.60 -3.32
N LEU A 282 10.17 14.21 -2.83
CA LEU A 282 10.01 15.67 -2.78
C LEU A 282 11.02 16.34 -1.84
N HIS A 283 11.55 15.57 -0.90
CA HIS A 283 12.52 16.01 0.10
C HIS A 283 13.91 15.42 -0.17
N THR A 284 14.93 16.25 0.00
CA THR A 284 16.32 15.81 0.04
C THR A 284 16.59 15.03 1.33
N PRO A 285 17.61 14.16 1.38
CA PRO A 285 17.99 13.44 2.60
C PRO A 285 18.23 14.37 3.80
N HIS A 286 18.81 15.55 3.58
CA HIS A 286 19.02 16.54 4.64
C HIS A 286 17.70 17.14 5.17
N GLN A 287 16.72 17.37 4.30
CA GLN A 287 15.39 17.85 4.71
C GLN A 287 14.65 16.79 5.52
N LEU A 288 14.63 15.53 5.09
CA LEU A 288 14.03 14.42 5.83
C LEU A 288 14.68 14.26 7.21
N HIS A 289 16.01 14.30 7.27
CA HIS A 289 16.72 14.24 8.54
C HIS A 289 16.33 15.39 9.50
N ALA A 290 16.23 16.62 8.99
CA ALA A 290 15.77 17.76 9.78
C ALA A 290 14.32 17.60 10.28
N GLN A 291 13.43 17.06 9.44
CA GLN A 291 12.04 16.75 9.80
C GLN A 291 11.99 15.70 10.91
N HIS A 292 12.74 14.60 10.77
CA HIS A 292 12.83 13.56 11.80
C HIS A 292 13.29 14.09 13.15
N ARG A 293 14.35 14.91 13.20
CA ARG A 293 14.85 15.47 14.46
C ARG A 293 13.80 16.33 15.16
N ARG A 294 12.96 17.02 14.39
CA ARG A 294 11.88 17.87 14.90
C ARG A 294 10.66 17.07 15.35
N PHE A 295 10.26 16.07 14.57
CA PHE A 295 9.00 15.35 14.75
C PHE A 295 9.07 14.31 15.87
N TRP A 296 10.13 13.50 15.90
CA TRP A 296 10.17 12.38 16.83
C TRP A 296 10.48 12.83 18.26
N GLY A 297 9.54 12.54 19.17
CA GLY A 297 9.70 12.58 20.62
C GLY A 297 9.31 11.25 21.27
N GLU A 298 9.31 11.20 22.60
CA GLU A 298 9.01 9.99 23.37
C GLU A 298 7.58 9.48 23.15
N ALA A 299 6.61 10.36 22.86
CA ALA A 299 5.23 9.95 22.60
C ALA A 299 5.06 9.43 21.16
N GLU A 300 5.60 10.17 20.19
CA GLU A 300 5.49 9.85 18.77
C GLU A 300 6.20 8.54 18.44
N ILE A 301 7.36 8.27 19.06
CA ILE A 301 8.07 7.01 18.82
C ILE A 301 7.31 5.78 19.32
N GLN A 302 6.49 5.93 20.37
CA GLN A 302 5.61 4.84 20.80
C GLN A 302 4.49 4.57 19.79
N GLN A 303 4.00 5.61 19.09
CA GLN A 303 3.06 5.44 17.97
C GLN A 303 3.72 4.74 16.78
N PHE A 304 5.01 4.94 16.57
CA PHE A 304 5.79 4.21 15.57
C PHE A 304 5.92 2.73 15.90
N TRP A 305 6.30 2.41 17.15
CA TRP A 305 6.35 1.01 17.60
C TRP A 305 4.99 0.34 17.60
N SER A 306 3.94 1.10 17.88
CA SER A 306 2.57 0.59 17.92
C SER A 306 1.97 0.35 16.52
N GLY A 307 2.53 1.00 15.50
CA GLY A 307 2.00 1.05 14.14
C GLY A 307 1.03 2.22 13.89
N GLU A 308 0.56 2.91 14.94
CA GLU A 308 -0.42 4.00 14.83
C GLU A 308 0.08 5.18 13.99
N SER A 309 1.39 5.44 14.00
CA SER A 309 1.96 6.56 13.24
C SER A 309 1.86 6.39 11.72
N PHE A 310 1.67 5.15 11.23
CA PHE A 310 1.53 4.85 9.80
C PHE A 310 0.15 5.22 9.25
N SER A 311 -0.85 5.45 10.10
CA SER A 311 -2.20 5.88 9.68
C SER A 311 -2.45 7.37 9.90
N ARG A 312 -1.42 8.15 10.27
CA ARG A 312 -1.59 9.58 10.55
C ARG A 312 -1.89 10.37 9.27
N PRO A 313 -2.78 11.38 9.33
CA PRO A 313 -3.06 12.24 8.19
C PRO A 313 -2.01 13.35 7.97
N ASP A 314 -0.98 13.43 8.81
CA ASP A 314 0.05 14.48 8.78
C ASP A 314 1.44 13.95 8.37
N GLU A 315 2.49 14.78 8.53
CA GLU A 315 3.87 14.40 8.17
C GLU A 315 4.38 13.14 8.90
N GLY A 316 3.73 12.72 9.99
CA GLY A 316 4.05 11.52 10.73
C GLY A 316 3.92 10.22 9.92
N ASN A 317 2.98 10.14 8.98
CA ASN A 317 2.86 8.98 8.09
C ASN A 317 4.12 8.84 7.22
N THR A 318 4.49 9.87 6.46
CA THR A 318 5.68 9.86 5.60
C THR A 318 6.96 9.60 6.41
N LEU A 319 7.10 10.21 7.59
CA LEU A 319 8.26 9.98 8.46
C LEU A 319 8.29 8.57 9.05
N SER A 320 7.15 7.89 9.22
CA SER A 320 7.11 6.50 9.67
C SER A 320 7.71 5.56 8.63
N TYR A 321 7.27 5.66 7.37
CA TYR A 321 7.85 4.88 6.27
C TYR A 321 9.35 5.15 6.09
N ASP A 322 9.78 6.41 6.16
CA ASP A 322 11.21 6.73 6.01
C ASP A 322 12.05 6.20 7.18
N LEU A 323 11.57 6.30 8.43
CA LEU A 323 12.27 5.72 9.59
C LEU A 323 12.36 4.19 9.49
N ALA A 324 11.24 3.52 9.19
CA ALA A 324 11.21 2.07 8.97
C ALA A 324 12.22 1.63 7.90
N ARG A 325 12.23 2.34 6.77
CA ARG A 325 13.18 2.12 5.68
C ARG A 325 14.63 2.27 6.16
N LEU A 326 14.97 3.37 6.84
CA LEU A 326 16.32 3.63 7.34
C LEU A 326 16.80 2.57 8.33
N MET A 327 15.92 2.16 9.26
CA MET A 327 16.25 1.14 10.25
C MET A 327 16.55 -0.19 9.58
N VAL A 328 15.66 -0.67 8.71
CA VAL A 328 15.85 -1.94 7.97
C VAL A 328 17.09 -1.88 7.09
N GLU A 329 17.30 -0.79 6.35
CA GLU A 329 18.47 -0.62 5.47
C GLU A 329 19.78 -0.75 6.25
N GLN A 330 19.87 -0.11 7.42
CA GLN A 330 21.09 -0.12 8.22
C GLN A 330 21.28 -1.42 9.00
N MET A 331 20.22 -2.00 9.57
CA MET A 331 20.29 -3.28 10.29
C MET A 331 20.60 -4.45 9.35
N ALA A 332 20.13 -4.39 8.10
CA ALA A 332 20.37 -5.42 7.09
C ALA A 332 21.81 -5.47 6.55
N ARG A 333 22.71 -4.58 6.99
CA ARG A 333 24.14 -4.59 6.60
C ARG A 333 24.83 -5.91 6.94
N THR A 334 24.45 -6.54 8.04
CA THR A 334 24.89 -7.89 8.41
C THR A 334 23.74 -8.86 8.19
N TRP A 335 23.51 -9.24 6.93
CA TRP A 335 22.32 -10.00 6.51
C TRP A 335 22.03 -11.23 7.37
N GLY A 336 23.05 -12.04 7.72
CA GLY A 336 22.83 -13.24 8.53
C GLY A 336 22.30 -12.97 9.94
N GLN A 337 22.71 -11.86 10.57
CA GLN A 337 22.17 -11.44 11.88
C GLN A 337 20.77 -10.84 11.72
N PHE A 338 20.58 -10.04 10.67
CA PHE A 338 19.29 -9.44 10.33
C PHE A 338 18.22 -10.49 10.00
N GLU A 339 18.54 -11.52 9.22
CA GLU A 339 17.65 -12.64 8.91
C GLU A 339 17.16 -13.32 10.20
N ASN A 340 18.06 -13.59 11.15
CA ASN A 340 17.67 -14.15 12.45
C ASN A 340 16.81 -13.20 13.28
N PHE A 341 17.11 -11.90 13.25
CA PHE A 341 16.28 -10.88 13.89
C PHE A 341 14.84 -10.90 13.35
N VAL A 342 14.68 -10.83 12.02
CA VAL A 342 13.36 -10.79 11.38
C VAL A 342 12.56 -12.07 11.68
N LEU A 343 13.20 -13.24 11.61
CA LEU A 343 12.54 -14.52 11.90
C LEU A 343 12.03 -14.66 13.34
N ASN A 344 12.55 -13.87 14.28
CA ASN A 344 12.19 -13.93 15.69
C ASN A 344 11.48 -12.66 16.20
N ALA A 345 11.30 -11.64 15.36
CA ALA A 345 10.61 -10.41 15.73
C ALA A 345 9.11 -10.65 15.89
N THR A 346 8.50 -10.07 16.92
CA THR A 346 7.07 -10.26 17.20
C THR A 346 6.36 -8.94 17.38
N ARG A 347 5.07 -8.90 17.03
CA ARG A 347 4.21 -7.72 17.26
C ARG A 347 4.06 -7.35 18.74
N ALA A 348 4.20 -8.31 19.65
CA ALA A 348 3.94 -8.12 21.08
C ALA A 348 4.87 -7.07 21.72
N ASP A 349 6.13 -7.03 21.29
CA ASP A 349 7.17 -6.14 21.80
C ASP A 349 7.82 -5.29 20.70
N ALA A 350 7.13 -5.16 19.56
CA ALA A 350 7.62 -4.52 18.33
C ALA A 350 9.00 -5.03 17.85
N GLY A 351 9.40 -6.25 18.24
CA GLY A 351 10.68 -6.86 17.89
C GLY A 351 11.85 -6.49 18.82
N ALA A 352 11.61 -5.82 19.95
CA ALA A 352 12.67 -5.39 20.86
C ALA A 352 13.55 -6.54 21.35
N THR A 353 12.95 -7.64 21.80
CA THR A 353 13.69 -8.81 22.32
C THR A 353 14.53 -9.46 21.22
N ALA A 354 13.99 -9.56 20.02
CA ALA A 354 14.70 -10.13 18.87
C ALA A 354 15.89 -9.25 18.45
N ALA A 355 15.71 -7.92 18.43
CA ALA A 355 16.78 -6.98 18.11
C ALA A 355 17.92 -7.07 19.14
N GLN A 356 17.59 -7.12 20.43
CA GLN A 356 18.58 -7.26 21.49
C GLN A 356 19.33 -8.61 21.40
N THR A 357 18.63 -9.69 21.07
CA THR A 357 19.20 -11.04 21.03
C THR A 357 20.07 -11.28 19.80
N HIS A 358 19.61 -10.88 18.62
CA HIS A 358 20.26 -11.23 17.34
C HIS A 358 21.14 -10.13 16.77
N LEU A 359 20.84 -8.86 17.08
CA LEU A 359 21.63 -7.70 16.62
C LEU A 359 22.47 -7.09 17.75
N GLY A 360 22.16 -7.39 19.02
CA GLY A 360 22.82 -6.75 20.16
C GLY A 360 22.43 -5.27 20.33
N VAL A 361 21.24 -4.88 19.84
CA VAL A 361 20.80 -3.49 19.75
C VAL A 361 19.55 -3.28 20.59
N ASP A 362 19.53 -2.18 21.36
CA ASP A 362 18.29 -1.60 21.89
C ASP A 362 17.67 -0.68 20.82
N LEU A 363 16.41 -0.96 20.44
CA LEU A 363 15.74 -0.24 19.35
C LEU A 363 15.54 1.26 19.66
N GLY A 364 15.28 1.61 20.92
CA GLY A 364 15.09 3.01 21.33
C GLY A 364 16.38 3.82 21.18
N ALA A 365 17.47 3.32 21.77
CA ALA A 365 18.80 3.92 21.66
C ALA A 365 19.28 3.99 20.20
N TYR A 366 18.93 3.00 19.38
CA TYR A 366 19.22 2.99 17.96
C TYR A 366 18.55 4.18 17.24
N VAL A 367 17.25 4.38 17.47
CA VAL A 367 16.52 5.52 16.89
C VAL A 367 17.03 6.85 17.43
N CYS A 368 17.34 6.94 18.74
CA CYS A 368 17.97 8.13 19.31
C CYS A 368 19.28 8.48 18.58
N ALA A 369 20.12 7.48 18.30
CA ALA A 369 21.37 7.67 17.57
C ALA A 369 21.16 8.16 16.12
N LEU A 370 20.15 7.62 15.41
CA LEU A 370 19.79 8.09 14.06
C LEU A 370 19.43 9.58 14.01
N PHE A 371 18.87 10.10 15.09
CA PHE A 371 18.35 11.47 15.18
C PHE A 371 19.17 12.38 16.09
N GLU A 372 20.34 11.92 16.53
CA GLU A 372 21.26 12.70 17.39
C GLU A 372 20.60 13.15 18.70
N LYS A 373 19.80 12.27 19.30
CA LYS A 373 19.10 12.49 20.58
C LYS A 373 19.75 11.70 21.70
N GLU A 374 19.63 12.21 22.92
CA GLU A 374 20.06 11.49 24.12
C GLU A 374 19.20 10.23 24.34
N PRO A 375 19.79 9.06 24.56
CA PRO A 375 19.05 7.82 24.76
C PRO A 375 18.28 7.85 26.08
N SER A 376 17.03 7.40 26.04
CA SER A 376 16.13 7.25 27.18
C SER A 376 15.29 5.99 27.01
N THR A 377 14.98 5.30 28.11
CA THR A 377 14.15 4.09 28.08
C THR A 377 12.74 4.34 27.53
N ALA A 378 12.28 5.59 27.55
CA ALA A 378 10.99 5.98 26.95
C ALA A 378 10.97 5.87 25.43
N TRP A 379 12.13 5.73 24.79
CA TRP A 379 12.26 5.53 23.34
C TRP A 379 12.20 4.06 22.92
N SER A 380 12.48 3.11 23.81
CA SER A 380 12.37 1.69 23.49
C SER A 380 10.90 1.26 23.42
N PRO A 381 10.55 0.25 22.60
CA PRO A 381 9.19 -0.28 22.56
C PRO A 381 8.70 -0.67 23.95
N ARG A 382 7.49 -0.24 24.31
CA ARG A 382 6.83 -0.70 25.54
C ARG A 382 6.27 -2.09 25.33
N ASP A 383 6.45 -2.94 26.34
CA ASP A 383 5.83 -4.25 26.38
C ASP A 383 4.34 -4.10 26.71
N ARG A 384 3.48 -4.30 25.71
CA ARG A 384 2.02 -4.23 25.88
C ARG A 384 1.46 -5.35 26.77
N THR A 385 2.19 -6.45 26.95
CA THR A 385 1.73 -7.54 27.82
C THR A 385 1.79 -7.13 29.30
N LEU A 386 2.71 -6.25 29.67
CA LEU A 386 2.79 -5.69 31.02
C LEU A 386 1.71 -4.63 31.28
N GLU A 387 1.33 -3.81 30.29
CA GLU A 387 0.29 -2.78 30.46
C GLU A 387 -1.11 -3.35 30.74
N LEU A 388 -1.46 -4.50 30.13
CA LEU A 388 -2.72 -5.19 30.42
C LEU A 388 -2.74 -5.82 31.83
N SER A 389 -1.58 -6.24 32.35
CA SER A 389 -1.46 -6.78 33.71
C SER A 389 -1.60 -5.72 34.81
N VAL A 390 -1.28 -4.45 34.51
CA VAL A 390 -1.42 -3.33 35.44
C VAL A 390 -2.86 -2.76 35.43
N GLY A 391 -3.60 -2.93 34.32
CA GLY A 391 -5.00 -2.52 34.16
C GLY A 391 -6.02 -3.36 34.95
N GLU A 392 -5.74 -4.65 35.20
CA GLU A 392 -6.64 -5.52 35.98
C GLU A 392 -6.45 -5.41 37.51
N GLY A 393 -5.43 -4.70 37.98
CA GLY A 393 -5.15 -4.48 39.41
C GLY A 393 -6.04 -3.43 40.11
N SER A 394 -6.93 -2.74 39.38
CA SER A 394 -7.71 -1.61 39.90
C SER A 394 -9.23 -1.85 39.93
N ALA A 395 -9.69 -3.10 39.77
CA ALA A 395 -11.10 -3.46 39.80
C ALA A 395 -11.38 -4.64 40.75
N GLN A 396 -11.12 -4.47 42.04
CA GLN A 396 -11.73 -5.33 43.07
C GLN A 396 -12.30 -4.47 44.21
N SER A 397 -13.63 -4.30 44.21
CA SER A 397 -14.51 -4.43 45.39
C SER A 397 -15.87 -3.77 45.15
N LEU A 398 -16.74 -4.41 44.37
CA LEU A 398 -18.19 -4.32 44.59
C LEU A 398 -18.80 -5.69 44.28
N GLY A 399 -19.00 -6.48 45.34
CA GLY A 399 -19.66 -7.78 45.28
C GLY A 399 -21.13 -7.68 44.87
N PRO A 400 -21.72 -8.79 44.39
CA PRO A 400 -23.07 -8.79 43.84
C PRO A 400 -24.11 -8.67 44.96
N ARG A 401 -24.89 -7.59 44.96
CA ARG A 401 -26.12 -7.51 45.77
C ARG A 401 -27.18 -8.41 45.16
N GLY A 402 -27.55 -9.45 45.90
CA GLY A 402 -28.67 -10.32 45.60
C GLY A 402 -29.99 -9.54 45.50
N ARG A 403 -30.82 -9.94 44.53
CA ARG A 403 -32.23 -9.58 44.45
C ARG A 403 -32.97 -10.19 45.64
N PRO A 404 -33.85 -9.46 46.35
CA PRO A 404 -34.86 -10.09 47.18
C PRO A 404 -36.08 -10.46 46.33
N ALA A 405 -36.66 -11.60 46.69
CA ALA A 405 -37.90 -12.12 46.12
C ALA A 405 -39.13 -11.40 46.69
N SER A 406 -40.15 -11.30 45.83
CA SER A 406 -41.60 -11.34 46.09
C SER A 406 -42.22 -10.55 47.26
N SER A 407 -43.08 -9.59 46.89
CA SER A 407 -44.51 -9.54 47.25
C SER A 407 -45.22 -8.49 46.41
#